data_AF-A0A383ECL0-F1
#
_entry.id   AF-A0A383ECL0-F1
#
_cell.length_a   1.000
_cell.length_b   1.000
_cell.length_c   1.000
_cell.angle_alpha   90.00
_cell.angle_beta   90.00
_cell.angle_gamma   90.00
#
_symmetry.space_group_name_H-M   'P 1'
#
loop_
_entity.id
_entity.type
_entity.pdbx_description
1 polymer ?
#
loop_
_entity_poly.entity_id
_entity_poly.type
_entity_poly.pdbx_seq_one_letter_code
_entity_poly.pdbx_strand_id
1 'polypeptide(L)'
;DIVALVKSKIDKQQLAPGTWVLGFGYDDSLLEEKRHPNRDDLDRASLDHPVMLTHVSGHLATVNSAALQQQNIDQNTSNPPGGVVRRRPGSREPNGVMEETAMGLFSRNLLAPIDDEKFEHLVRQTIKRYVSYGITTIQDGGANMSDIERLRVSAKRESYAADVVVFPWSNFFDDGQLAAIEAESSYTNGLRLGGVKFGLDGSPQGRTAFLSQPYNEGPPGAAPDYRAYPT
;
A
#
# COMPACT_ATOMS: atom_id res chain seq x y z
N ASP A 1 3.69 21.10 6.07
CA ASP A 1 2.59 20.78 7.01
C ASP A 1 1.59 19.84 6.34
N ILE A 2 1.51 18.60 6.81
CA ILE A 2 0.59 17.57 6.29
C ILE A 2 -0.87 17.94 6.55
N VAL A 3 -1.18 18.47 7.74
CA VAL A 3 -2.56 18.77 8.15
C VAL A 3 -3.16 19.83 7.23
N ALA A 4 -2.38 20.89 6.95
CA ALA A 4 -2.79 21.94 6.02
C ALA A 4 -3.00 21.41 4.59
N LEU A 5 -2.16 20.48 4.12
CA LEU A 5 -2.30 19.89 2.78
C LEU A 5 -3.58 19.04 2.66
N VAL A 6 -3.90 18.25 3.68
CA VAL A 6 -5.13 17.45 3.73
C VAL A 6 -6.36 18.35 3.74
N LYS A 7 -6.39 19.39 4.59
CA LYS A 7 -7.46 20.39 4.60
C LYS A 7 -7.63 21.06 3.23
N SER A 8 -6.54 21.56 2.67
CA SER A 8 -6.58 22.22 1.36
C SER A 8 -7.09 21.28 0.26
N LYS A 9 -6.81 19.98 0.34
CA LYS A 9 -7.31 18.98 -0.62
C LYS A 9 -8.82 18.80 -0.50
N ILE A 10 -9.33 18.66 0.73
CA ILE A 10 -10.77 18.55 1.02
C ILE A 10 -11.51 19.78 0.49
N ASP A 11 -11.04 20.97 0.84
CA ASP A 11 -11.68 22.24 0.48
C ASP A 11 -11.69 22.48 -1.03
N LYS A 12 -10.53 22.31 -1.69
CA LYS A 12 -10.39 22.56 -3.14
C LYS A 12 -11.20 21.60 -3.99
N GLN A 13 -11.40 20.38 -3.51
CA GLN A 13 -12.17 19.36 -4.23
C GLN A 13 -13.64 19.31 -3.79
N GLN A 14 -14.04 20.10 -2.80
CA GLN A 14 -15.40 20.14 -2.26
C GLN A 14 -15.91 18.72 -1.94
N LEU A 15 -15.07 17.92 -1.29
CA LEU A 15 -15.39 16.53 -1.01
C LEU A 15 -16.61 16.46 -0.08
N ALA A 16 -17.56 15.59 -0.39
CA ALA A 16 -18.68 15.34 0.50
C ALA A 16 -18.20 14.62 1.78
N PRO A 17 -18.77 14.91 2.96
CA PRO A 17 -18.45 14.19 4.19
C PRO A 17 -18.50 12.67 4.00
N GLY A 18 -17.59 11.95 4.64
CA GLY A 18 -17.40 10.50 4.47
C GLY A 18 -16.58 10.09 3.25
N THR A 19 -16.27 11.03 2.33
CA THR A 19 -15.38 10.73 1.20
C THR A 19 -13.94 10.54 1.68
N TRP A 20 -13.33 9.42 1.30
CA TRP A 20 -11.94 9.09 1.63
C TRP A 20 -10.94 10.08 1.03
N VAL A 21 -9.98 10.52 1.84
CA VAL A 21 -8.83 11.31 1.43
C VAL A 21 -7.59 10.45 1.48
N LEU A 22 -7.10 10.09 0.30
CA LEU A 22 -5.92 9.25 0.13
C LEU A 22 -4.70 10.10 -0.25
N GLY A 23 -3.58 9.86 0.42
CA GLY A 23 -2.30 10.51 0.13
C GLY A 23 -1.16 9.49 0.10
N PHE A 24 -0.07 9.86 -0.56
CA PHE A 24 1.14 9.03 -0.67
C PHE A 24 2.39 9.91 -0.57
N GLY A 25 3.45 9.38 0.02
CA GLY A 25 4.80 9.96 -0.09
C GLY A 25 5.22 10.82 1.09
N TYR A 26 4.54 10.76 2.23
CA TYR A 26 5.10 11.37 3.44
C TYR A 26 6.31 10.57 3.91
N ASP A 27 7.29 11.26 4.49
CA ASP A 27 8.49 10.67 5.08
C ASP A 27 8.65 11.27 6.48
N ASP A 28 8.55 10.44 7.51
CA ASP A 28 8.61 10.90 8.90
C ASP A 28 9.98 11.50 9.28
N SER A 29 11.06 11.09 8.61
CA SER A 29 12.39 11.64 8.82
C SER A 29 12.50 13.09 8.32
N LEU A 30 11.63 13.51 7.40
CA LEU A 30 11.55 14.87 6.87
C LEU A 30 10.57 15.76 7.66
N LEU A 31 9.75 15.19 8.54
CA LEU A 31 8.84 15.97 9.39
C LEU A 31 9.60 16.64 10.54
N GLU A 32 9.01 17.70 11.08
CA GLU A 32 9.57 18.43 12.22
C GLU A 32 9.53 17.55 13.49
N GLU A 33 8.44 16.78 13.64
CA GLU A 33 8.20 15.91 14.78
C GLU A 33 9.06 14.64 14.81
N LYS A 34 9.75 14.30 13.71
CA LYS A 34 10.59 13.10 13.56
C LYS A 34 9.89 11.79 13.99
N ARG A 35 8.60 11.69 13.65
CA ARG A 35 7.76 10.52 13.88
C ARG A 35 6.68 10.46 12.80
N HIS A 36 6.12 9.26 12.58
CA HIS A 36 4.94 9.15 11.74
C HIS A 36 3.81 10.03 12.29
N PRO A 37 3.03 10.69 11.41
CA PRO A 37 1.75 11.23 11.80
C PRO A 37 0.89 10.12 12.39
N ASN A 38 0.07 10.44 13.37
CA ASN A 38 -0.86 9.50 13.99
C ASN A 38 -2.30 10.03 13.83
N ARG A 39 -3.27 9.30 14.38
CA ARG A 39 -4.68 9.69 14.28
C ARG A 39 -4.96 11.09 14.84
N ASP A 40 -4.31 11.47 15.94
CA ASP A 40 -4.52 12.78 16.56
C ASP A 40 -4.02 13.92 15.66
N ASP A 41 -2.94 13.69 14.90
CA ASP A 41 -2.46 14.64 13.90
C ASP A 41 -3.46 14.79 12.75
N LEU A 42 -3.97 13.66 12.23
CA LEU A 42 -4.88 13.66 11.09
C LEU A 42 -6.31 14.08 11.46
N ASP A 43 -6.75 13.88 12.70
CA ASP A 43 -8.02 14.37 13.23
C ASP A 43 -8.07 15.91 13.23
N ARG A 44 -6.91 16.57 13.42
CA ARG A 44 -6.80 18.04 13.24
C ARG A 44 -7.07 18.48 11.80
N ALA A 45 -6.91 17.57 10.83
CA ALA A 45 -7.24 17.83 9.43
C ALA A 45 -8.75 17.70 9.19
N SER A 46 -9.33 16.59 9.65
CA SER A 46 -10.78 16.34 9.56
C SER A 46 -11.20 15.17 10.45
N LEU A 47 -12.40 15.29 11.03
CA LEU A 47 -13.14 14.18 11.65
C LEU A 47 -14.30 13.69 10.77
N ASP A 48 -14.69 14.46 9.76
CA ASP A 48 -15.81 14.14 8.86
C ASP A 48 -15.36 13.31 7.65
N HIS A 49 -14.05 13.29 7.37
CA HIS A 49 -13.44 12.60 6.26
C HIS A 49 -12.47 11.52 6.76
N PRO A 50 -12.64 10.25 6.38
CA PRO A 50 -11.61 9.24 6.55
C PRO A 50 -10.34 9.66 5.79
N VAL A 51 -9.20 9.68 6.48
CA VAL A 51 -7.90 10.04 5.89
C VAL A 51 -6.97 8.84 6.01
N MET A 52 -6.28 8.51 4.90
CA MET A 52 -5.18 7.55 4.89
C MET A 52 -4.01 8.11 4.09
N LEU A 53 -2.85 8.24 4.72
CA LEU A 53 -1.61 8.62 4.05
C LEU A 53 -0.65 7.45 4.07
N THR A 54 -0.18 7.04 2.89
CA THR A 54 0.84 6.00 2.74
C THR A 54 2.23 6.63 2.78
N HIS A 55 3.12 6.03 3.56
CA HIS A 55 4.52 6.42 3.70
C HIS A 55 5.26 6.28 2.37
N VAL A 56 6.34 7.06 2.16
CA VAL A 56 7.14 7.02 0.92
C VAL A 56 7.71 5.65 0.61
N SER A 57 7.98 4.82 1.64
CA SER A 57 8.41 3.43 1.45
C SER A 57 7.34 2.54 0.85
N GLY A 58 6.04 2.89 0.99
CA GLY A 58 4.92 2.02 0.64
C GLY A 58 4.57 0.97 1.70
N HIS A 59 5.33 0.87 2.79
CA HIS A 59 5.21 -0.19 3.81
C HIS A 59 4.47 0.22 5.09
N LEU A 60 4.10 1.50 5.20
CA LEU A 60 3.34 2.02 6.33
C LEU A 60 2.22 2.92 5.84
N ALA A 61 1.13 2.98 6.60
CA ALA A 61 0.11 4.00 6.46
C ALA A 61 -0.21 4.64 7.80
N THR A 62 -0.65 5.89 7.77
CA THR A 62 -1.27 6.56 8.91
C THR A 62 -2.71 6.95 8.58
N VAL A 63 -3.61 6.74 9.54
CA VAL A 63 -5.05 6.95 9.41
C VAL A 63 -5.62 7.76 10.58
N ASN A 64 -6.69 8.51 10.32
CA ASN A 64 -7.40 9.27 11.35
C ASN A 64 -8.47 8.44 12.08
N SER A 65 -9.11 9.02 13.09
CA SER A 65 -10.16 8.33 13.85
C SER A 65 -11.38 7.97 13.01
N ALA A 66 -11.77 8.80 12.04
CA ALA A 66 -12.88 8.51 11.13
C ALA A 66 -12.62 7.25 10.29
N ALA A 67 -11.39 7.09 9.77
CA ALA A 67 -10.97 5.90 9.04
C ALA A 67 -11.01 4.64 9.93
N LEU A 68 -10.44 4.70 11.13
CA LEU A 68 -10.47 3.58 12.09
C LEU A 68 -11.92 3.15 12.42
N GLN A 69 -12.80 4.12 12.68
CA GLN A 69 -14.20 3.87 12.98
C GLN A 69 -14.92 3.20 11.80
N GLN A 70 -14.72 3.69 10.59
CA GLN A 70 -15.38 3.14 9.40
C GLN A 70 -15.00 1.67 9.14
N GLN A 71 -13.78 1.26 9.50
CA GLN A 71 -13.32 -0.13 9.36
C GLN A 71 -13.51 -0.96 10.64
N ASN A 72 -14.18 -0.43 11.66
CA ASN A 72 -14.37 -1.09 12.97
C ASN A 72 -13.04 -1.52 13.62
N ILE A 73 -12.00 -0.70 13.49
CA ILE A 73 -10.69 -0.95 14.08
C ILE A 73 -10.60 -0.27 15.44
N ASP A 74 -10.40 -1.06 16.50
CA ASP A 74 -10.43 -0.63 17.89
C ASP A 74 -9.36 -1.34 18.74
N GLN A 75 -9.49 -1.27 20.07
CA GLN A 75 -8.59 -1.93 21.02
C GLN A 75 -8.62 -3.48 20.98
N ASN A 76 -9.68 -4.05 20.39
CA ASN A 76 -9.91 -5.49 20.28
C ASN A 76 -9.38 -6.03 18.95
N THR A 77 -9.17 -5.19 17.93
CA THR A 77 -8.54 -5.60 16.67
C THR A 77 -7.17 -6.21 16.93
N SER A 78 -6.94 -7.45 16.50
CA SER A 78 -5.63 -8.11 16.58
C SER A 78 -4.70 -7.63 15.47
N ASN A 79 -3.39 -7.80 15.67
CA ASN A 79 -2.43 -7.65 14.58
C ASN A 79 -2.63 -8.81 13.58
N PRO A 80 -2.69 -8.54 12.26
CA PRO A 80 -2.70 -9.60 11.26
C PRO A 80 -1.31 -10.26 11.16
N PRO A 81 -1.21 -11.49 10.61
CA PRO A 81 0.07 -12.09 10.26
C PRO A 81 0.91 -11.15 9.38
N GLY A 82 2.17 -10.94 9.74
CA GLY A 82 3.08 -10.07 8.99
C GLY A 82 2.82 -8.57 9.11
N GLY A 83 1.99 -8.11 10.05
CA GLY A 83 1.64 -6.69 10.17
C GLY A 83 1.32 -6.26 11.59
N VAL A 84 1.41 -4.95 11.84
CA VAL A 84 1.20 -4.37 13.18
C VAL A 84 0.27 -3.17 13.11
N VAL A 85 -0.73 -3.17 14.00
CA VAL A 85 -1.52 -1.98 14.32
C VAL A 85 -0.85 -1.31 15.51
N ARG A 86 -0.14 -0.20 15.30
CA ARG A 86 0.58 0.50 16.39
C ARG A 86 -0.42 1.05 17.40
N ARG A 87 -0.06 0.94 18.68
CA ARG A 87 -0.92 1.33 19.81
C ARG A 87 -0.44 2.61 20.47
N ARG A 88 -1.35 3.29 21.16
CA ARG A 88 -0.99 4.41 22.03
C ARG A 88 -0.20 3.89 23.23
N PRO A 89 0.80 4.64 23.73
CA PRO A 89 1.61 4.23 24.87
C PRO A 89 0.75 3.81 26.07
N GLY A 90 1.06 2.65 26.66
CA GLY A 90 0.36 2.14 27.83
C GLY A 90 -1.08 1.65 27.58
N SER A 91 -1.51 1.49 26.33
CA SER A 91 -2.87 1.05 26.00
C SER A 91 -2.93 0.07 24.83
N ARG A 92 -4.12 -0.49 24.60
CA ARG A 92 -4.43 -1.27 23.39
C ARG A 92 -5.11 -0.44 22.30
N GLU A 93 -5.34 0.85 22.51
CA GLU A 93 -6.00 1.69 21.52
C GLU A 93 -5.10 1.90 20.29
N PRO A 94 -5.60 1.70 19.05
CA PRO A 94 -4.85 2.06 17.84
C PRO A 94 -4.46 3.53 17.86
N ASN A 95 -3.19 3.82 17.56
CA ASN A 95 -2.72 5.19 17.37
C ASN A 95 -2.91 5.68 15.93
N GLY A 96 -3.32 4.82 15.01
CA GLY A 96 -3.55 5.15 13.60
C GLY A 96 -2.39 4.82 12.65
N VAL A 97 -1.24 4.34 13.14
CA VAL A 97 -0.16 3.86 12.26
C VAL A 97 -0.31 2.36 12.02
N MET A 98 -0.32 1.97 10.73
CA MET A 98 -0.50 0.61 10.24
C MET A 98 0.77 0.17 9.51
N GLU A 99 1.33 -0.96 9.90
CA GLU A 99 2.56 -1.52 9.32
C GLU A 99 2.24 -2.75 8.47
N GLU A 100 2.82 -2.82 7.27
CA GLU A 100 2.80 -4.00 6.40
C GLU A 100 1.37 -4.50 6.13
N THR A 101 1.08 -5.78 6.40
CA THR A 101 -0.23 -6.39 6.12
C THR A 101 -1.37 -5.74 6.92
N ALA A 102 -1.08 -5.00 8.00
CA ALA A 102 -2.09 -4.23 8.73
C ALA A 102 -2.68 -3.08 7.89
N MET A 103 -1.98 -2.61 6.85
CA MET A 103 -2.56 -1.71 5.86
C MET A 103 -3.71 -2.36 5.09
N GLY A 104 -3.70 -3.69 4.95
CA GLY A 104 -4.75 -4.48 4.29
C GLY A 104 -6.10 -4.44 5.00
N LEU A 105 -6.14 -4.02 6.27
CA LEU A 105 -7.39 -3.72 6.99
C LEU A 105 -8.16 -2.54 6.35
N PHE A 106 -7.50 -1.76 5.49
CA PHE A 106 -8.04 -0.65 4.71
C PHE A 106 -7.96 -0.94 3.21
N SER A 107 -8.60 -2.03 2.76
CA SER A 107 -8.52 -2.50 1.37
C SER A 107 -8.77 -1.37 0.36
N ARG A 108 -7.78 -1.07 -0.49
CA ARG A 108 -7.83 0.04 -1.48
C ARG A 108 -9.04 -0.03 -2.41
N ASN A 109 -9.47 -1.23 -2.79
CA ASN A 109 -10.65 -1.44 -3.63
C ASN A 109 -11.94 -1.00 -2.93
N LEU A 110 -11.98 -1.05 -1.59
CA LEU A 110 -13.10 -0.53 -0.79
C LEU A 110 -13.03 1.00 -0.66
N LEU A 111 -11.83 1.58 -0.63
CA LEU A 111 -11.65 3.03 -0.41
C LEU A 111 -11.93 3.85 -1.67
N ALA A 112 -11.56 3.31 -2.85
CA ALA A 112 -11.72 3.99 -4.14
C ALA A 112 -11.81 2.98 -5.30
N PRO A 113 -13.01 2.45 -5.62
CA PRO A 113 -13.16 1.52 -6.75
C PRO A 113 -12.77 2.19 -8.07
N ILE A 114 -12.06 1.45 -8.93
CA ILE A 114 -11.63 1.90 -10.26
C ILE A 114 -12.28 0.97 -11.28
N ASP A 115 -13.14 1.53 -12.13
CA ASP A 115 -13.73 0.79 -13.25
C ASP A 115 -12.67 0.40 -14.31
N ASP A 116 -13.06 -0.47 -15.24
CA ASP A 116 -12.14 -1.01 -16.24
C ASP A 116 -11.60 0.04 -17.21
N GLU A 117 -12.40 1.06 -17.54
CA GLU A 117 -11.97 2.13 -18.44
C GLU A 117 -10.87 2.98 -17.78
N LYS A 118 -11.09 3.39 -16.53
CA LYS A 118 -10.11 4.15 -15.76
C LYS A 118 -8.87 3.33 -15.46
N PHE A 119 -9.00 2.03 -15.17
CA PHE A 119 -7.86 1.14 -14.99
C PHE A 119 -7.02 1.05 -16.26
N GLU A 120 -7.65 0.74 -17.41
CA GLU A 120 -6.98 0.69 -18.70
C GLU A 120 -6.29 2.02 -19.04
N HIS A 121 -6.99 3.15 -18.81
CA HIS A 121 -6.41 4.47 -19.00
C HIS A 121 -5.13 4.68 -18.16
N LEU A 122 -5.17 4.38 -16.86
CA LEU A 122 -4.03 4.55 -15.96
C LEU A 122 -2.86 3.64 -16.34
N VAL A 123 -3.12 2.39 -16.71
CA VAL A 123 -2.09 1.45 -17.18
C VAL A 123 -1.41 2.00 -18.42
N ARG A 124 -2.17 2.41 -19.44
CA ARG A 124 -1.60 2.94 -20.70
C ARG A 124 -0.82 4.23 -20.48
N GLN A 125 -1.29 5.15 -19.64
CA GLN A 125 -0.54 6.35 -19.28
C GLN A 125 0.78 6.00 -18.58
N THR A 126 0.76 5.01 -17.69
CA THR A 126 1.97 4.55 -16.97
C THR A 126 2.98 3.94 -17.94
N ILE A 127 2.55 3.07 -18.84
CA ILE A 127 3.42 2.48 -19.87
C ILE A 127 4.00 3.57 -20.77
N LYS A 128 3.18 4.52 -21.24
CA LYS A 128 3.63 5.66 -22.05
C LYS A 128 4.70 6.49 -21.31
N ARG A 129 4.54 6.67 -20.00
CA ARG A 129 5.53 7.37 -19.17
C ARG A 129 6.85 6.63 -19.13
N TYR A 130 6.86 5.32 -18.91
CA TYR A 130 8.08 4.50 -18.95
C TYR A 130 8.75 4.56 -20.33
N VAL A 131 7.98 4.38 -21.40
CA VAL A 131 8.50 4.46 -22.79
C VAL A 131 9.10 5.82 -23.10
N SER A 132 8.55 6.91 -22.54
CA SER A 132 9.13 8.27 -22.73
C SER A 132 10.55 8.42 -22.17
N TYR A 133 10.98 7.51 -21.29
CA TYR A 133 12.35 7.42 -20.78
C TYR A 133 13.19 6.34 -21.46
N GLY A 134 12.69 5.71 -22.53
CA GLY A 134 13.37 4.62 -23.23
C GLY A 134 13.27 3.27 -22.53
N ILE A 135 12.38 3.11 -21.54
CA ILE A 135 12.17 1.85 -20.84
C ILE A 135 11.26 0.97 -21.69
N THR A 136 11.81 -0.14 -22.20
CA THR A 136 11.13 -1.05 -23.13
C THR A 136 10.57 -2.30 -22.45
N THR A 137 10.95 -2.57 -21.20
CA THR A 137 10.45 -3.71 -20.41
C THR A 137 10.18 -3.28 -18.98
N ILE A 138 8.99 -3.63 -18.47
CA ILE A 138 8.47 -3.26 -17.16
C ILE A 138 8.16 -4.55 -16.39
N GLN A 139 8.57 -4.61 -15.12
CA GLN A 139 8.19 -5.69 -14.21
C GLN A 139 7.21 -5.16 -13.17
N ASP A 140 6.02 -5.76 -13.11
CA ASP A 140 5.01 -5.49 -12.08
C ASP A 140 5.00 -6.64 -11.07
N GLY A 141 5.66 -6.41 -9.95
CA GLY A 141 5.88 -7.40 -8.89
C GLY A 141 4.92 -7.23 -7.72
N GLY A 142 3.63 -7.50 -7.94
CA GLY A 142 2.63 -7.39 -6.87
C GLY A 142 1.18 -7.27 -7.31
N ALA A 143 0.87 -7.44 -8.59
CA ALA A 143 -0.52 -7.44 -9.07
C ALA A 143 -1.34 -8.57 -8.43
N ASN A 144 -2.66 -8.40 -8.32
CA ASN A 144 -3.56 -9.51 -8.01
C ASN A 144 -4.06 -10.16 -9.32
N MET A 145 -4.61 -11.37 -9.23
CA MET A 145 -5.08 -12.08 -10.44
C MET A 145 -6.18 -11.35 -11.19
N SER A 146 -7.07 -10.63 -10.51
CA SER A 146 -8.13 -9.87 -11.17
C SER A 146 -7.56 -8.74 -12.03
N ASP A 147 -6.55 -8.02 -11.53
CA ASP A 147 -5.88 -6.96 -12.30
C ASP A 147 -5.05 -7.54 -13.46
N ILE A 148 -4.43 -8.71 -13.29
CA ILE A 148 -3.75 -9.41 -14.39
C ILE A 148 -4.72 -9.75 -15.52
N GLU A 149 -5.93 -10.24 -15.22
CA GLU A 149 -6.95 -10.49 -16.24
C GLU A 149 -7.41 -9.19 -16.92
N ARG A 150 -7.55 -8.09 -16.17
CA ARG A 150 -7.86 -6.78 -16.75
C ARG A 150 -6.75 -6.28 -17.69
N LEU A 151 -5.49 -6.50 -17.31
CA LEU A 151 -4.34 -6.21 -18.17
C LEU A 151 -4.37 -7.04 -19.46
N ARG A 152 -4.74 -8.33 -19.38
CA ARG A 152 -4.90 -9.21 -20.55
C ARG A 152 -6.01 -8.71 -21.48
N VAL A 153 -7.16 -8.30 -20.93
CA VAL A 153 -8.27 -7.73 -21.71
C VAL A 153 -7.84 -6.44 -22.41
N SER A 154 -7.17 -5.53 -21.69
CA SER A 154 -6.67 -4.28 -22.27
C SER A 154 -5.64 -4.53 -23.38
N ALA A 155 -4.64 -5.40 -23.15
CA ALA A 155 -3.63 -5.75 -24.15
C ALA A 155 -4.22 -6.37 -25.43
N LYS A 156 -5.33 -7.12 -25.32
CA LYS A 156 -6.04 -7.68 -26.48
C LYS A 156 -6.75 -6.61 -27.33
N ARG A 157 -7.19 -5.51 -26.72
CA ARG A 157 -7.83 -4.39 -27.45
C ARG A 157 -6.80 -3.59 -28.25
N GLU A 158 -5.65 -3.34 -27.64
CA GLU A 158 -4.51 -2.68 -28.26
C GLU A 158 -3.24 -3.11 -27.51
N SER A 159 -2.26 -3.62 -28.24
CA SER A 159 -0.98 -4.07 -27.68
C SER A 159 -0.28 -2.96 -26.92
N TYR A 160 0.43 -3.32 -25.85
CA TYR A 160 1.21 -2.35 -25.09
C TYR A 160 2.45 -1.89 -25.85
N ALA A 161 2.84 -0.62 -25.65
CA ALA A 161 4.01 -0.01 -26.28
C ALA A 161 5.36 -0.42 -25.65
N ALA A 162 5.31 -1.24 -24.59
CA ALA A 162 6.46 -1.86 -23.94
C ALA A 162 6.06 -3.25 -23.46
N ASP A 163 7.06 -4.10 -23.25
CA ASP A 163 6.86 -5.42 -22.65
C ASP A 163 6.55 -5.29 -21.16
N VAL A 164 5.47 -5.89 -20.71
CA VAL A 164 5.05 -5.92 -19.30
C VAL A 164 5.11 -7.36 -18.81
N VAL A 165 5.92 -7.62 -17.79
CA VAL A 165 6.01 -8.90 -17.10
C VAL A 165 5.35 -8.75 -15.73
N VAL A 166 4.29 -9.52 -15.48
CA VAL A 166 3.57 -9.47 -14.21
C VAL A 166 3.92 -10.66 -13.32
N PHE A 167 4.01 -10.43 -12.02
CA PHE A 167 4.22 -11.45 -11.00
C PHE A 167 3.13 -11.26 -9.93
N PRO A 168 2.09 -12.12 -9.89
CA PRO A 168 1.07 -12.03 -8.86
C PRO A 168 1.67 -12.10 -7.45
N TRP A 169 1.14 -11.29 -6.53
CA TRP A 169 1.49 -11.40 -5.12
C TRP A 169 0.85 -12.68 -4.54
N SER A 170 1.70 -13.65 -4.18
CA SER A 170 1.28 -15.01 -3.86
C SER A 170 1.42 -15.42 -2.39
N ASN A 171 1.72 -14.50 -1.46
CA ASN A 171 1.78 -14.80 -0.02
C ASN A 171 0.47 -15.39 0.55
N PHE A 172 -0.66 -15.10 -0.08
CA PHE A 172 -1.98 -15.57 0.35
C PHE A 172 -2.54 -16.69 -0.52
N PHE A 173 -1.74 -17.25 -1.42
CA PHE A 173 -2.18 -18.34 -2.27
C PHE A 173 -1.99 -19.67 -1.52
N ASP A 174 -2.96 -20.57 -1.63
CA ASP A 174 -2.77 -21.96 -1.25
C ASP A 174 -1.96 -22.74 -2.32
N ASP A 175 -1.55 -23.96 -1.99
CA ASP A 175 -0.73 -24.81 -2.88
C ASP A 175 -1.43 -25.06 -4.23
N GLY A 176 -2.76 -25.15 -4.25
CA GLY A 176 -3.53 -25.35 -5.48
C GLY A 176 -3.53 -24.11 -6.36
N GLN A 177 -3.71 -22.93 -5.77
CA GLN A 177 -3.62 -21.64 -6.44
C GLN A 177 -2.20 -21.40 -6.99
N LEU A 178 -1.16 -21.74 -6.23
CA LEU A 178 0.23 -21.66 -6.69
C LEU A 178 0.50 -22.62 -7.86
N ALA A 179 0.05 -23.87 -7.75
CA ALA A 179 0.23 -24.87 -8.80
C ALA A 179 -0.51 -24.53 -10.10
N ALA A 180 -1.56 -23.71 -10.02
CA ALA A 180 -2.31 -23.24 -11.18
C ALA A 180 -1.62 -22.07 -11.93
N ILE A 181 -0.58 -21.46 -11.36
CA ILE A 181 0.16 -20.39 -12.02
C ILE A 181 1.25 -20.98 -12.92
N GLU A 182 1.04 -20.88 -14.23
CA GLU A 182 2.04 -21.24 -15.24
C GLU A 182 2.73 -19.98 -15.77
N ALA A 183 4.05 -19.92 -15.62
CA ALA A 183 4.84 -18.84 -16.20
C ALA A 183 4.83 -18.92 -17.74
N GLU A 184 4.54 -17.80 -18.38
CA GLU A 184 4.47 -17.68 -19.83
C GLU A 184 5.87 -17.36 -20.41
N SER A 185 6.25 -18.13 -21.42
CA SER A 185 7.56 -18.02 -22.09
C SER A 185 7.63 -16.91 -23.15
N SER A 186 6.49 -16.36 -23.57
CA SER A 186 6.40 -15.35 -24.62
C SER A 186 5.40 -14.26 -24.25
N TYR A 187 5.59 -13.06 -24.81
CA TYR A 187 4.63 -11.96 -24.66
C TYR A 187 3.48 -12.12 -25.64
N THR A 188 2.27 -11.94 -25.13
CA THR A 188 1.07 -11.74 -25.96
C THR A 188 0.69 -10.27 -25.87
N ASN A 189 0.75 -9.56 -27.00
CA ASN A 189 0.40 -8.14 -27.08
C ASN A 189 1.16 -7.23 -26.09
N GLY A 190 2.43 -7.56 -25.81
CA GLY A 190 3.27 -6.81 -24.86
C GLY A 190 3.01 -7.15 -23.38
N LEU A 191 2.32 -8.25 -23.07
CA LEU A 191 2.10 -8.72 -21.69
C LEU A 191 2.49 -10.19 -21.56
N ARG A 192 3.10 -10.56 -20.42
CA ARG A 192 3.21 -11.95 -20.00
C ARG A 192 3.18 -12.11 -18.47
N LEU A 193 2.70 -13.25 -18.00
CA LEU A 193 2.85 -13.71 -16.62
C LEU A 193 4.23 -14.34 -16.44
N GLY A 194 5.09 -13.74 -15.63
CA GLY A 194 6.50 -14.13 -15.52
C GLY A 194 6.82 -15.17 -14.44
N GLY A 195 5.90 -15.39 -13.49
CA GLY A 195 6.12 -16.23 -12.32
C GLY A 195 5.22 -15.77 -11.18
N VAL A 196 5.72 -15.81 -9.94
CA VAL A 196 5.01 -15.33 -8.73
C VAL A 196 5.92 -14.43 -7.91
N LYS A 197 5.32 -13.58 -7.07
CA LYS A 197 6.03 -12.70 -6.13
C LYS A 197 5.68 -13.07 -4.70
N PHE A 198 6.71 -13.34 -3.90
CA PHE A 198 6.61 -13.45 -2.44
C PHE A 198 7.29 -12.26 -1.76
N GLY A 199 6.65 -11.69 -0.75
CA GLY A 199 7.29 -10.87 0.29
C GLY A 199 7.68 -11.77 1.45
N LEU A 200 8.88 -11.59 1.98
CA LEU A 200 9.36 -12.38 3.13
C LEU A 200 9.27 -11.57 4.44
N ASP A 201 9.37 -10.26 4.32
CA ASP A 201 9.42 -9.28 5.39
C ASP A 201 9.07 -7.88 4.84
N GLY A 202 9.19 -6.87 5.70
CA GLY A 202 8.87 -5.49 5.39
C GLY A 202 10.03 -4.67 4.80
N SER A 203 10.10 -3.40 5.17
CA SER A 203 11.09 -2.44 4.67
C SER A 203 12.04 -1.94 5.75
N PRO A 204 13.34 -1.76 5.44
CA PRO A 204 14.30 -1.19 6.38
C PRO A 204 13.97 0.26 6.75
N GLN A 205 13.34 1.03 5.84
CA GLN A 205 12.93 2.41 6.10
C GLN A 205 11.84 2.48 7.17
N GLY A 206 10.93 1.51 7.16
CA GLY A 206 9.89 1.33 8.18
C GLY A 206 10.38 0.70 9.48
N ARG A 207 11.64 0.24 9.50
CA ARG A 207 12.21 -0.67 10.51
C ARG A 207 11.43 -1.99 10.60
N THR A 208 10.85 -2.45 9.50
CA THR A 208 10.01 -3.65 9.40
C THR A 208 10.65 -4.80 8.61
N ALA A 209 11.82 -4.58 7.99
CA ALA A 209 12.62 -5.67 7.40
C ALA A 209 13.22 -6.56 8.51
N PHE A 210 13.15 -7.88 8.34
CA PHE A 210 13.49 -8.86 9.36
C PHE A 210 14.99 -9.16 9.35
N LEU A 211 15.71 -8.68 10.37
CA LEU A 211 17.18 -8.71 10.39
C LEU A 211 17.73 -9.90 11.20
N SER A 212 18.96 -10.31 10.88
CA SER A 212 19.71 -11.33 11.63
C SER A 212 20.24 -10.82 12.98
N GLN A 213 20.38 -9.50 13.13
CA GLN A 213 20.79 -8.79 14.35
C GLN A 213 19.79 -7.68 14.66
N PRO A 214 19.68 -7.24 15.93
CA PRO A 214 18.80 -6.13 16.29
C PRO A 214 19.07 -4.85 15.48
N TYR A 215 18.02 -4.08 15.24
CA TYR A 215 18.17 -2.71 14.74
C TYR A 215 18.93 -1.88 15.78
N ASN A 216 19.84 -1.02 15.31
CA ASN A 216 20.48 -0.01 16.18
C ASN A 216 19.43 0.88 16.85
N GLU A 217 18.36 1.17 16.12
CA GLU A 217 17.19 1.88 16.61
C GLU A 217 15.93 1.23 16.03
N GLY A 218 15.13 0.54 16.87
CA GLY A 218 13.81 0.03 16.49
C GLY A 218 12.74 1.13 16.43
N PRO A 219 11.51 0.84 15.99
CA PRO A 219 10.43 1.83 16.02
C PRO A 219 10.16 2.31 17.46
N PRO A 220 9.52 3.49 17.64
CA PRO A 220 9.25 4.02 18.98
C PRO A 220 8.57 3.00 19.90
N GLY A 221 9.18 2.75 21.07
CA GLY A 221 8.69 1.78 22.05
C GLY A 221 9.14 0.33 21.82
N ALA A 222 9.93 0.05 20.78
CA ALA A 222 10.51 -1.26 20.56
C ALA A 222 11.56 -1.61 21.62
N ALA A 223 11.69 -2.90 21.92
CA ALA A 223 12.72 -3.42 22.81
C ALA A 223 14.12 -3.31 22.16
N PRO A 224 15.21 -3.28 22.95
CA PRO A 224 16.57 -3.18 22.41
C PRO A 224 17.00 -4.35 21.51
N ASP A 225 16.35 -5.51 21.63
CA ASP A 225 16.58 -6.70 20.83
C ASP A 225 15.64 -6.79 19.60
N TYR A 226 14.95 -5.71 19.26
CA TYR A 226 14.01 -5.66 18.15
C TYR A 226 14.68 -5.94 16.80
N ARG A 227 14.16 -6.93 16.09
CA ARG A 227 14.65 -7.42 14.79
C ARG A 227 13.62 -7.33 13.67
N ALA A 228 12.50 -6.64 13.92
CA ALA A 228 11.26 -6.75 13.15
C ALA A 228 10.67 -8.17 13.14
N TYR A 229 9.88 -8.50 12.13
CA TYR A 229 9.12 -9.74 12.03
C TYR A 229 9.01 -10.18 10.56
N PRO A 230 8.97 -11.50 10.29
CA PRO A 230 8.66 -12.00 8.96
C PRO A 230 7.20 -11.74 8.60
N THR A 231 6.88 -11.82 7.30
CA THR A 231 5.51 -11.77 6.77
C THR A 231 4.81 -13.11 6.90
#